data_AF-A0A812T984-F1
#
_entry.id   AF-A0A812T984-F1
#
_cell.length_a   1.000
_cell.length_b   1.000
_cell.length_c   1.000
_cell.angle_alpha   90.00
_cell.angle_beta   90.00
_cell.angle_gamma   90.00
#
_symmetry.space_group_name_H-M   'P 1'
#
loop_
_entity.id
_entity.type
_entity.pdbx_description
1 polymer ?
#
loop_
_entity_poly.entity_id
_entity_poly.type
_entity_poly.pdbx_seq_one_letter_code
_entity_poly.pdbx_strand_id
1 'polypeptide(L)'
;LGVRTRPGWVDEEKQVLIVPLLSWYHAGFDAEPDISDESLVPVEKMMSDYMLCRWPEGLSARDGCDSLARYFDSLNEQRAAKLPAKESPRDMTVISFSHFLPRQELLPEKRLLYFPPIAKAVGSKPLGERIRALSPDVHVFGHTHYGWSAELEGTRYLQA
;
A
#
# COMPACT_ATOMS: atom_id res chain seq x y z
N LEU A 1 14.18 -21.21 11.06
CA LEU A 1 13.27 -20.62 10.06
C LEU A 1 12.75 -19.31 10.64
N GLY A 2 13.10 -18.17 10.06
CA GLY A 2 12.69 -16.86 10.55
C GLY A 2 12.17 -16.02 9.40
N VAL A 3 10.95 -15.49 9.54
CA VAL A 3 10.39 -14.52 8.59
C VAL A 3 11.07 -13.18 8.85
N ARG A 4 11.80 -12.67 7.85
CA ARG A 4 12.43 -11.34 7.93
C ARG A 4 11.39 -10.29 7.59
N THR A 5 11.11 -9.40 8.53
CA THR A 5 10.08 -8.35 8.41
C THR A 5 10.66 -6.94 8.40
N ARG A 6 11.98 -6.84 8.23
CA ARG A 6 12.74 -5.59 8.16
C ARG A 6 13.50 -5.52 6.84
N PRO A 7 13.86 -4.31 6.40
CA PRO A 7 14.70 -4.14 5.23
C PRO A 7 16.00 -4.93 5.37
N GLY A 8 16.48 -5.49 4.25
CA GLY A 8 17.73 -6.23 4.25
C GLY A 8 18.19 -6.62 2.85
N TRP A 9 19.50 -6.83 2.74
CA TRP A 9 20.12 -7.35 1.53
C TRP A 9 19.74 -8.82 1.35
N VAL A 10 19.32 -9.16 0.14
CA VAL A 10 19.12 -10.55 -0.29
C VAL A 10 20.27 -11.05 -1.14
N ASP A 11 20.97 -10.15 -1.82
CA ASP A 11 22.19 -10.41 -2.57
C ASP A 11 23.10 -9.17 -2.44
N GLU A 12 24.14 -9.25 -1.60
CA GLU A 12 25.07 -8.15 -1.39
C GLU A 12 26.01 -7.96 -2.59
N GLU A 13 26.34 -9.01 -3.34
CA GLU A 13 27.21 -8.89 -4.51
C GLU A 13 26.50 -8.17 -5.66
N LYS A 14 25.21 -8.45 -5.85
CA LYS A 14 24.37 -7.78 -6.85
C LYS A 14 23.67 -6.52 -6.33
N GLN A 15 23.92 -6.15 -5.08
CA GLN A 15 23.31 -4.99 -4.43
C GLN A 15 21.77 -5.00 -4.55
N VAL A 16 21.12 -6.10 -4.14
CA VAL A 16 19.66 -6.23 -4.12
C VAL A 16 19.14 -6.07 -2.70
N LEU A 17 18.40 -4.99 -2.47
CA LEU A 17 17.79 -4.62 -1.21
C LEU A 17 16.29 -4.89 -1.26
N ILE A 18 15.78 -5.67 -0.31
CA ILE A 18 14.34 -5.84 -0.10
C ILE A 18 13.87 -4.93 1.04
N VAL A 19 12.77 -4.22 0.81
CA VAL A 19 12.17 -3.26 1.75
C VAL A 19 10.69 -3.62 1.98
N PRO A 20 10.37 -4.45 3.00
CA PRO A 20 9.00 -4.71 3.42
C PRO A 20 8.37 -3.45 4.01
N LEU A 21 7.18 -3.07 3.55
CA LEU A 21 6.44 -1.91 4.05
C LEU A 21 5.12 -2.35 4.68
N LEU A 22 4.91 -1.92 5.92
CA LEU A 22 3.61 -1.98 6.57
C LEU A 22 2.69 -0.90 6.05
N SER A 23 1.41 -1.22 5.90
CA SER A 23 0.38 -0.25 5.52
C SER A 23 -0.99 -0.68 6.00
N TRP A 24 -1.91 0.28 6.03
CA TRP A 24 -3.35 0.06 6.21
C TRP A 24 -4.12 0.98 5.28
N TYR A 25 -5.25 0.51 4.73
CA TYR A 25 -6.07 1.33 3.86
C TYR A 25 -6.85 2.41 4.63
N HIS A 26 -7.40 3.38 3.91
CA HIS A 26 -8.39 4.31 4.45
C HIS A 26 -9.31 4.81 3.34
N ALA A 27 -10.56 5.18 3.69
CA ALA A 27 -11.57 5.58 2.71
C ALA A 27 -11.17 6.78 1.86
N GLY A 28 -10.39 7.70 2.43
CA GLY A 28 -9.87 8.86 1.71
C GLY A 28 -8.83 8.53 0.63
N PHE A 29 -8.43 7.25 0.44
CA PHE A 29 -7.64 6.82 -0.70
C PHE A 29 -8.42 6.95 -2.02
N ASP A 30 -9.72 6.69 -1.97
CA ASP A 30 -10.62 6.86 -3.12
C ASP A 30 -10.86 8.35 -3.38
N ALA A 31 -10.26 8.88 -4.44
CA ALA A 31 -10.46 10.25 -4.89
C ALA A 31 -11.54 10.38 -5.97
N GLU A 32 -12.12 9.28 -6.44
CA GLU A 32 -13.19 9.32 -7.43
C GLU A 32 -14.54 9.62 -6.76
N PRO A 33 -15.49 10.29 -7.43
CA PRO A 33 -16.85 10.43 -6.93
C PRO A 33 -17.51 9.07 -6.62
N ASP A 34 -18.42 9.05 -5.66
CA ASP A 34 -19.25 7.87 -5.40
C ASP A 34 -20.19 7.59 -6.56
N ILE A 35 -20.44 6.31 -6.83
CA ILE A 35 -21.44 5.89 -7.80
C ILE A 35 -22.82 6.02 -7.16
N SER A 36 -23.69 6.82 -7.78
CA SER A 36 -25.08 6.98 -7.37
C SER A 36 -25.91 5.75 -7.72
N ASP A 37 -25.92 4.77 -6.84
CA ASP A 37 -26.76 3.57 -6.92
C ASP A 37 -27.17 3.16 -5.50
N GLU A 38 -28.47 3.29 -5.18
CA GLU A 38 -29.02 3.00 -3.86
C GLU A 38 -28.95 1.52 -3.47
N SER A 39 -28.73 0.62 -4.43
CA SER A 39 -28.54 -0.81 -4.17
C SER A 39 -27.16 -1.14 -3.61
N LEU A 40 -26.19 -0.22 -3.73
CA LEU A 40 -24.83 -0.43 -3.25
C LEU A 40 -24.77 -0.42 -1.73
N VAL A 41 -24.13 -1.45 -1.18
CA VAL A 41 -23.87 -1.57 0.25
C VAL A 41 -22.61 -0.76 0.62
N PRO A 42 -22.59 -0.05 1.77
CA PRO A 42 -21.38 0.61 2.26
C PRO A 42 -20.21 -0.37 2.46
N VAL A 43 -18.99 0.08 2.20
CA VAL A 43 -17.78 -0.76 2.29
C VAL A 43 -17.59 -1.35 3.69
N GLU A 44 -18.00 -0.63 4.73
CA GLU A 44 -17.90 -0.99 6.14
C GLU A 44 -18.76 -2.20 6.51
N LYS A 45 -19.78 -2.51 5.71
CA LYS A 45 -20.63 -3.71 5.87
C LYS A 45 -20.11 -4.91 5.09
N MET A 46 -19.27 -4.69 4.09
CA MET A 46 -18.71 -5.74 3.22
C MET A 46 -17.33 -6.21 3.69
N MET A 47 -16.49 -5.27 4.11
CA MET A 47 -15.12 -5.56 4.54
C MET A 47 -15.12 -6.11 5.96
N SER A 48 -14.67 -7.35 6.11
CA SER A 48 -14.62 -8.05 7.40
C SER A 48 -13.75 -7.33 8.44
N ASP A 49 -12.73 -6.60 8.02
CA ASP A 49 -11.85 -5.84 8.91
C ASP A 49 -12.62 -4.88 9.83
N TYR A 50 -13.69 -4.23 9.33
CA TYR A 50 -14.51 -3.32 10.15
C TYR A 50 -15.23 -4.02 11.29
N MET A 51 -15.46 -5.34 11.16
CA MET A 51 -16.19 -6.14 12.13
C MET A 51 -15.26 -6.98 13.02
N LEU A 52 -14.13 -7.41 12.48
CA LEU A 52 -13.24 -8.38 13.12
C LEU A 52 -11.99 -7.74 13.73
N CYS A 53 -11.47 -6.65 13.16
CA CYS A 53 -10.31 -5.97 13.72
C CYS A 53 -10.70 -5.11 14.92
N ARG A 54 -9.86 -5.13 15.94
CA ARG A 54 -9.98 -4.27 17.13
C ARG A 54 -8.74 -3.40 17.21
N TRP A 55 -8.96 -2.10 17.37
CA TRP A 55 -7.89 -1.11 17.37
C TRP A 55 -7.73 -0.50 18.76
N PRO A 56 -6.49 -0.13 19.14
CA PRO A 56 -6.25 0.69 20.32
C PRO A 56 -7.04 2.00 20.31
N GLU A 57 -7.20 2.61 21.48
CA GLU A 57 -7.82 3.93 21.60
C GLU A 57 -7.10 4.97 20.72
N GLY A 58 -7.89 5.82 20.05
CA GLY A 58 -7.38 6.84 19.14
C GLY A 58 -7.12 6.35 17.70
N LEU A 59 -7.25 5.05 17.41
CA LEU A 59 -7.13 4.50 16.06
C LEU A 59 -8.48 3.99 15.53
N SER A 60 -8.80 4.29 14.28
CA SER A 60 -10.07 3.93 13.64
C SER A 60 -9.93 3.77 12.12
N ALA A 61 -10.68 2.82 11.56
CA ALA A 61 -10.89 2.66 10.12
C ALA A 61 -12.16 3.38 9.62
N ARG A 62 -13.01 3.86 10.55
CA ARG A 62 -14.37 4.33 10.27
C ARG A 62 -14.40 5.82 9.98
N ASP A 63 -15.52 6.27 9.42
CA ASP A 63 -15.86 7.69 9.23
C ASP A 63 -14.79 8.44 8.41
N GLY A 64 -14.13 7.74 7.49
CA GLY A 64 -13.06 8.29 6.65
C GLY A 64 -11.75 8.58 7.38
N CYS A 65 -11.60 8.15 8.64
CA CYS A 65 -10.39 8.35 9.42
C CYS A 65 -9.18 7.64 8.79
N ASP A 66 -8.04 8.34 8.72
CA ASP A 66 -6.77 7.80 8.20
C ASP A 66 -5.77 7.43 9.30
N SER A 67 -6.20 7.44 10.58
CA SER A 67 -5.33 7.21 11.75
C SER A 67 -4.60 5.86 11.68
N LEU A 68 -5.26 4.80 11.17
CA LEU A 68 -4.61 3.50 10.96
C LEU A 68 -3.55 3.57 9.86
N ALA A 69 -3.85 4.21 8.73
CA ALA A 69 -2.88 4.36 7.64
C ALA A 69 -1.61 5.08 8.13
N ARG A 70 -1.77 6.16 8.89
CA ARG A 70 -0.65 6.91 9.50
C ARG A 70 0.09 6.09 10.57
N TYR A 71 -0.64 5.37 11.41
CA TYR A 71 -0.04 4.53 12.45
C TYR A 71 0.85 3.45 11.82
N PHE A 72 0.33 2.67 10.87
CA PHE A 72 1.11 1.64 10.20
C PHE A 72 2.29 2.22 9.41
N ASP A 73 2.13 3.39 8.81
CA ASP A 73 3.24 4.08 8.16
C ASP A 73 4.35 4.45 9.16
N SER A 74 3.99 4.96 10.35
CA SER A 74 4.96 5.31 11.39
C SER A 74 5.76 4.11 11.93
N LEU A 75 5.19 2.90 11.86
CA LEU A 75 5.90 1.67 12.21
C LEU A 75 7.03 1.35 11.23
N ASN A 76 6.96 1.84 9.99
CA ASN A 76 8.04 1.69 9.02
C ASN A 76 9.27 2.52 9.42
N GLU A 77 9.11 3.70 10.00
CA GLU A 77 10.24 4.50 10.52
C GLU A 77 11.01 3.74 11.60
N GLN A 78 10.28 3.09 12.52
CA GLN A 78 10.89 2.30 13.59
C GLN A 78 11.58 1.03 13.08
N ARG A 79 11.16 0.54 11.90
CA ARG A 79 11.68 -0.67 11.26
C ARG A 79 12.75 -0.39 10.22
N ALA A 80 12.82 0.85 9.73
CA ALA A 80 13.85 1.31 8.84
C ALA A 80 15.18 1.30 9.60
N ALA A 81 15.96 0.22 9.43
CA ALA A 81 17.40 0.38 9.50
C ALA A 81 17.77 1.51 8.53
N LYS A 82 18.75 2.36 8.86
CA LYS A 82 19.23 3.42 7.97
C LYS A 82 19.42 2.84 6.57
N LEU A 83 18.47 3.10 5.67
CA LEU A 83 18.52 2.57 4.33
C LEU A 83 19.72 3.24 3.64
N PRO A 84 20.51 2.49 2.87
CA PRO A 84 21.59 3.09 2.10
C PRO A 84 21.00 4.15 1.16
N ALA A 85 21.68 5.29 1.05
CA ALA A 85 21.31 6.30 0.06
C ALA A 85 21.59 5.73 -1.34
N LYS A 86 20.64 5.93 -2.27
CA LYS A 86 20.81 5.61 -3.68
C LYS A 86 21.22 6.90 -4.40
N GLU A 87 22.50 7.06 -4.72
CA GLU A 87 23.00 8.25 -5.42
C GLU A 87 22.70 8.16 -6.93
N SER A 88 22.66 6.94 -7.47
CA SER A 88 22.40 6.63 -8.87
C SER A 88 21.50 5.40 -9.02
N PRO A 89 20.65 5.34 -10.08
CA PRO A 89 19.85 4.17 -10.43
C PRO A 89 20.62 2.85 -10.51
N ARG A 90 21.94 2.90 -10.76
CA ARG A 90 22.79 1.72 -10.97
C ARG A 90 23.45 1.19 -9.70
N ASP A 91 23.35 1.91 -8.57
CA ASP A 91 24.09 1.56 -7.36
C ASP A 91 23.52 0.31 -6.68
N MET A 92 22.20 0.16 -6.73
CA MET A 92 21.49 -0.97 -6.15
C MET A 92 20.10 -1.12 -6.75
N THR A 93 19.59 -2.35 -6.69
CA THR A 93 18.19 -2.66 -6.97
C THR A 93 17.41 -2.65 -5.66
N VAL A 94 16.41 -1.79 -5.58
CA VAL A 94 15.49 -1.69 -4.45
C VAL A 94 14.15 -2.28 -4.84
N ILE A 95 13.81 -3.39 -4.18
CA ILE A 95 12.50 -4.03 -4.31
C ILE A 95 11.74 -3.79 -3.01
N SER A 96 10.65 -3.04 -3.09
CA SER A 96 9.75 -2.85 -1.97
C SER A 96 8.47 -3.63 -2.16
N PHE A 97 7.78 -3.94 -1.07
CA PHE A 97 6.46 -4.53 -1.16
C PHE A 97 5.54 -4.12 -0.03
N SER A 98 4.25 -4.11 -0.31
CA SER A 98 3.18 -3.80 0.65
C SER A 98 1.94 -4.63 0.33
N HIS A 99 0.98 -4.70 1.25
CA HIS A 99 -0.28 -5.39 0.96
C HIS A 99 -1.24 -4.51 0.16
N PHE A 100 -1.46 -3.27 0.60
CA PHE A 100 -2.42 -2.32 0.02
C PHE A 100 -1.83 -1.51 -1.14
N LEU A 101 -2.70 -0.92 -1.96
CA LEU A 101 -2.29 -0.13 -3.10
C LEU A 101 -1.62 1.18 -2.66
N PRO A 102 -0.47 1.54 -3.26
CA PRO A 102 0.20 2.80 -2.96
C PRO A 102 -0.31 3.98 -3.81
N ARG A 103 -1.03 3.68 -4.91
CA ARG A 103 -1.46 4.65 -5.92
C ARG A 103 -2.83 4.27 -6.44
N GLN A 104 -3.71 5.25 -6.61
CA GLN A 104 -5.06 5.00 -7.11
C GLN A 104 -5.05 4.56 -8.58
N GLU A 105 -4.06 5.00 -9.34
CA GLU A 105 -3.85 4.63 -10.76
C GLU A 105 -3.55 3.13 -10.96
N LEU A 106 -3.32 2.39 -9.88
CA LEU A 106 -3.12 0.93 -9.88
C LEU A 106 -4.41 0.14 -9.65
N LEU A 107 -5.52 0.84 -9.42
CA LEU A 107 -6.86 0.28 -9.34
C LEU A 107 -7.54 0.43 -10.71
N PRO A 108 -8.28 -0.57 -11.21
CA PRO A 108 -9.20 -0.35 -12.32
C PRO A 108 -10.17 0.77 -12.00
N GLU A 109 -10.63 1.48 -13.03
CA GLU A 109 -11.63 2.55 -12.86
C GLU A 109 -12.83 2.07 -12.03
N LYS A 110 -13.30 2.88 -11.08
CA LYS A 110 -14.33 2.48 -10.09
C LYS A 110 -15.57 1.85 -10.70
N ARG A 111 -16.00 2.34 -11.87
CA ARG A 111 -17.19 1.85 -12.62
C ARG A 111 -17.01 0.44 -13.19
N LEU A 112 -15.78 -0.05 -13.30
CA LEU A 112 -15.44 -1.38 -13.80
C LEU A 112 -15.24 -2.40 -12.68
N LEU A 113 -15.31 -1.96 -11.41
CA LEU A 113 -15.22 -2.84 -10.25
C LEU A 113 -16.55 -3.57 -10.03
N TYR A 114 -16.48 -4.86 -9.69
CA TYR A 114 -17.66 -5.64 -9.32
C TYR A 114 -18.41 -5.04 -8.12
N PHE A 115 -17.66 -4.46 -7.17
CA PHE A 115 -18.19 -3.76 -6.02
C PHE A 115 -17.52 -2.38 -5.90
N PRO A 116 -18.08 -1.33 -6.51
CA PRO A 116 -17.46 0.01 -6.58
C PRO A 116 -17.03 0.62 -5.24
N PRO A 117 -17.79 0.49 -4.13
CA PRO A 117 -17.37 1.03 -2.83
C PRO A 117 -16.07 0.43 -2.29
N ILE A 118 -15.57 -0.70 -2.84
CA ILE A 118 -14.29 -1.29 -2.44
C ILE A 118 -13.12 -0.33 -2.64
N ALA A 119 -13.21 0.65 -3.54
CA ALA A 119 -12.16 1.65 -3.78
C ALA A 119 -11.75 2.39 -2.48
N LYS A 120 -12.66 2.48 -1.49
CA LYS A 120 -12.42 3.06 -0.16
C LYS A 120 -11.64 2.15 0.79
N ALA A 121 -11.38 0.90 0.42
CA ALA A 121 -10.75 -0.09 1.29
C ALA A 121 -9.56 -0.78 0.64
N VAL A 122 -8.92 -0.18 -0.36
CA VAL A 122 -7.86 -0.84 -1.14
C VAL A 122 -6.46 -0.24 -1.03
N GLY A 123 -6.34 1.01 -0.63
CA GLY A 123 -5.06 1.70 -0.69
C GLY A 123 -4.83 2.73 0.41
N SER A 124 -3.62 3.26 0.43
CA SER A 124 -3.10 4.09 1.51
C SER A 124 -2.29 5.26 0.97
N LYS A 125 -2.70 6.50 1.28
CA LYS A 125 -1.97 7.70 0.87
C LYS A 125 -0.59 7.83 1.55
N PRO A 126 -0.44 7.61 2.87
CA PRO A 126 0.89 7.63 3.51
C PRO A 126 1.88 6.64 2.90
N LEU A 127 1.41 5.43 2.57
CA LEU A 127 2.21 4.43 1.85
C LEU A 127 2.70 4.95 0.50
N GLY A 128 1.82 5.58 -0.28
CA GLY A 128 2.17 6.18 -1.57
C GLY A 128 3.22 7.28 -1.45
N GLU A 129 3.14 8.12 -0.41
CA GLU A 129 4.16 9.12 -0.10
C GLU A 129 5.51 8.48 0.23
N ARG A 130 5.50 7.42 1.05
CA ARG A 130 6.71 6.67 1.40
C ARG A 130 7.36 6.02 0.18
N ILE A 131 6.58 5.44 -0.72
CA ILE A 131 7.12 4.80 -1.93
C ILE A 131 7.67 5.83 -2.90
N ARG A 132 7.01 6.99 -3.05
CA ARG A 132 7.57 8.11 -3.83
C ARG A 132 8.91 8.59 -3.25
N ALA A 133 9.02 8.67 -1.92
CA ALA A 133 10.28 9.04 -1.27
C ALA A 133 11.36 7.95 -1.40
N LEU A 134 10.97 6.68 -1.33
CA LEU A 134 11.87 5.53 -1.48
C LEU A 134 12.35 5.35 -2.92
N SER A 135 11.53 5.73 -3.90
CA SER A 135 11.77 5.57 -5.34
C SER A 135 12.32 4.18 -5.71
N PRO A 136 11.64 3.09 -5.33
CA PRO A 136 12.13 1.74 -5.59
C PRO A 136 12.13 1.42 -7.09
N ASP A 137 13.00 0.52 -7.52
CA ASP A 137 12.98 0.02 -8.90
C ASP A 137 11.72 -0.80 -9.16
N VAL A 138 11.31 -1.59 -8.16
CA VAL A 138 10.07 -2.38 -8.18
C VAL A 138 9.29 -2.21 -6.88
N HIS A 139 7.98 -1.97 -6.99
CA HIS A 139 7.04 -2.09 -5.88
C HIS A 139 6.02 -3.19 -6.14
N VAL A 140 6.06 -4.24 -5.31
CA VAL A 140 5.07 -5.32 -5.34
C VAL A 140 3.93 -5.02 -4.37
N PHE A 141 2.69 -5.10 -4.84
CA PHE A 141 1.50 -4.86 -4.02
C PHE A 141 0.45 -5.95 -4.26
N GLY A 142 -0.63 -5.95 -3.47
CA GLY A 142 -1.66 -6.97 -3.56
C GLY A 142 -3.05 -6.44 -3.27
N HIS A 143 -3.80 -7.20 -2.46
CA HIS A 143 -5.13 -6.89 -1.91
C HIS A 143 -6.29 -6.87 -2.91
N THR A 144 -6.13 -6.32 -4.11
CA THR A 144 -7.27 -6.22 -5.06
C THR A 144 -7.52 -7.48 -5.90
N HIS A 145 -6.60 -8.44 -5.88
CA HIS A 145 -6.70 -9.72 -6.60
C HIS A 145 -6.85 -9.57 -8.13
N TYR A 146 -6.35 -8.46 -8.68
CA TYR A 146 -6.27 -8.23 -10.12
C TYR A 146 -4.83 -8.43 -10.60
N GLY A 147 -4.64 -9.04 -11.77
CA GLY A 147 -3.32 -9.00 -12.40
C GLY A 147 -3.05 -7.57 -12.89
N TRP A 148 -1.99 -6.92 -12.37
CA TRP A 148 -1.65 -5.56 -12.77
C TRP A 148 -0.14 -5.38 -12.91
N SER A 149 0.26 -4.64 -13.95
CA SER A 149 1.65 -4.22 -14.13
C SER A 149 1.73 -2.87 -14.83
N ALA A 150 2.39 -1.91 -14.20
CA ALA A 150 2.51 -0.54 -14.69
C ALA A 150 3.85 0.06 -14.31
N GLU A 151 4.31 1.06 -15.06
CA GLU A 151 5.48 1.86 -14.70
C GLU A 151 5.01 3.29 -14.48
N LEU A 152 5.29 3.83 -13.29
CA LEU A 152 4.89 5.19 -12.90
C LEU A 152 6.06 5.83 -12.17
N GLU A 153 6.49 7.02 -12.64
CA GLU A 153 7.58 7.80 -12.02
C GLU A 153 8.88 6.99 -11.82
N GLY A 154 9.21 6.11 -12.77
CA GLY A 154 10.44 5.29 -12.74
C GLY A 154 10.37 4.06 -11.84
N THR A 155 9.25 3.82 -11.14
CA THR A 155 9.01 2.58 -10.39
C THR A 155 8.13 1.63 -11.20
N ARG A 156 8.56 0.36 -11.30
CA ARG A 156 7.72 -0.73 -11.80
C ARG A 156 6.80 -1.24 -10.70
N TYR A 157 5.49 -1.07 -10.86
CA TYR A 157 4.47 -1.60 -9.98
C TYR A 157 3.99 -2.96 -10.49
N LEU A 158 3.95 -3.95 -9.61
CA LEU A 158 3.48 -5.30 -9.92
C LEU A 158 2.48 -5.75 -8.85
N GLN A 159 1.29 -6.20 -9.27
CA GLN A 159 0.36 -6.86 -8.37
C GLN A 159 0.57 -8.37 -8.42
N ALA A 160 0.76 -9.00 -7.26
CA ALA A 160 0.99 -10.44 -7.10
C ALA A 160 0.17 -11.04 -5.95
#